data_AF-A0A9X2YM99-F1
#
_entry.id   AF-A0A9X2YM99-F1
#
_cell.length_a   1.000
_cell.length_b   1.000
_cell.length_c   1.000
_cell.angle_alpha   90.00
_cell.angle_beta   90.00
_cell.angle_gamma   90.00
#
_symmetry.space_group_name_H-M   'P 1'
#
loop_
_entity.id
_entity.type
_entity.pdbx_description
1 polymer ?
#
loop_
_entity_poly.entity_id
_entity_poly.type
_entity_poly.pdbx_seq_one_letter_code
_entity_poly.pdbx_strand_id
1 'polypeptide(L)' 'PQPGLRSRALFSTEQIETGLDALAAGQQDDGGWLFDWAAWAPAQSTEWRGLVTLRALQTLRANGRI' A
#
# COMPACT_ATOMS: atom_id res chain seq x y z
N PRO A 1 3.52 -1.52 -6.74
CA PRO A 1 4.07 -1.72 -8.11
C PRO A 1 5.13 -0.66 -8.43
N GLN A 2 6.41 -0.96 -8.17
CA GLN A 2 7.48 0.05 -8.33
C GLN A 2 7.80 0.28 -9.82
N PRO A 3 7.76 1.54 -10.31
CA PRO A 3 8.13 1.84 -11.69
C PRO A 3 9.57 1.46 -12.02
N GLY A 4 9.81 1.09 -13.27
CA GLY A 4 11.15 0.72 -13.77
C GLY A 4 11.61 -0.70 -13.43
N LEU A 5 10.93 -1.43 -12.54
CA LEU A 5 11.24 -2.83 -12.28
C LEU A 5 10.67 -3.74 -13.38
N ARG A 6 11.44 -4.76 -13.80
CA ARG A 6 11.02 -5.75 -14.80
C ARG A 6 9.74 -6.49 -14.37
N SER A 7 9.57 -6.73 -13.07
CA SER A 7 8.38 -7.38 -12.52
C SER A 7 7.09 -6.59 -12.77
N ARG A 8 7.16 -5.28 -13.04
CA ARG A 8 5.98 -4.48 -13.40
C ARG A 8 5.33 -4.97 -14.69
N ALA A 9 6.12 -5.49 -15.63
CA ALA A 9 5.61 -6.01 -16.91
C ALA A 9 4.86 -7.35 -16.79
N LEU A 10 4.85 -7.98 -15.61
CA LEU A 10 4.07 -9.19 -15.35
C LEU A 10 2.57 -8.89 -15.15
N PHE A 11 2.19 -7.61 -15.01
CA PHE A 11 0.83 -7.16 -14.80
C PHE A 11 0.45 -6.16 -15.89
N SER A 12 -0.82 -6.15 -16.28
CA SER A 12 -1.33 -5.12 -17.19
C SER A 12 -1.33 -3.76 -16.51
N THR A 13 -1.30 -2.69 -17.31
CA THR A 13 -1.45 -1.32 -16.80
C THR A 13 -2.73 -1.19 -15.98
N GLU A 14 -3.85 -1.72 -16.46
CA GLU A 14 -5.14 -1.68 -15.77
C GLU A 14 -5.12 -2.38 -14.40
N GLN A 15 -4.46 -3.53 -14.29
CA GLN A 15 -4.30 -4.23 -13.01
C GLN A 15 -3.49 -3.39 -12.01
N ILE A 16 -2.44 -2.71 -12.49
CA ILE A 16 -1.63 -1.83 -11.66
C ILE A 16 -2.44 -0.62 -11.20
N GLU A 17 -3.14 0.04 -12.13
CA GLU A 17 -3.94 1.23 -11.82
C GLU A 17 -5.07 0.90 -10.83
N THR A 18 -5.79 -0.20 -11.05
CA THR A 18 -6.83 -0.70 -10.14
C THR A 18 -6.28 -0.97 -8.74
N GLY A 19 -5.10 -1.59 -8.65
CA GLY A 19 -4.44 -1.84 -7.36
C GLY A 19 -3.99 -0.55 -6.66
N LEU A 20 -3.54 0.46 -7.41
CA LEU A 20 -3.19 1.77 -6.86
C LEU A 20 -4.41 2.55 -6.38
N ASP A 21 -5.54 2.47 -7.08
CA ASP A 21 -6.82 3.06 -6.65
C ASP A 21 -7.31 2.41 -5.36
N ALA A 22 -7.30 1.07 -5.30
CA ALA A 22 -7.68 0.34 -4.10
C ALA A 22 -6.75 0.69 -2.91
N LEU A 23 -5.44 0.82 -3.17
CA LEU A 23 -4.49 1.23 -2.14
C LEU A 23 -4.81 2.64 -1.64
N ALA A 24 -5.02 3.61 -2.54
CA ALA A 24 -5.36 4.99 -2.15
C ALA A 24 -6.68 5.07 -1.36
N ALA A 25 -7.71 4.33 -1.80
CA ALA A 25 -9.01 4.27 -1.12
C ALA A 25 -8.95 3.57 0.26
N GLY A 26 -7.90 2.78 0.52
CA GLY A 26 -7.69 2.11 1.80
C GLY A 26 -7.16 3.01 2.93
N GLN A 27 -6.85 4.29 2.65
CA GLN A 27 -6.42 5.23 3.69
C GLN A 27 -7.54 5.44 4.71
N GLN A 28 -7.20 5.35 5.99
CA GLN A 28 -8.12 5.60 7.09
C GLN A 28 -8.19 7.11 7.40
N ASP A 29 -9.19 7.53 8.18
CA ASP A 29 -9.40 8.94 8.54
C ASP A 29 -8.20 9.58 9.26
N ASP A 30 -7.40 8.77 9.96
CA ASP A 30 -6.16 9.20 10.63
C ASP A 30 -4.95 9.29 9.69
N GLY A 31 -5.15 9.04 8.40
CA GLY A 31 -4.12 9.06 7.36
C GLY A 31 -3.30 7.77 7.25
N GLY A 32 -3.52 6.78 8.12
CA GLY A 32 -2.81 5.51 8.11
C GLY A 32 -3.50 4.44 7.26
N TRP A 33 -2.85 3.28 7.17
CA TRP A 33 -3.44 2.06 6.59
C TRP A 33 -3.58 0.97 7.65
N LEU A 34 -4.53 0.06 7.42
CA LEU A 34 -4.61 -1.20 8.13
C LEU A 34 -3.84 -2.29 7.37
N PHE A 35 -3.52 -3.37 8.07
CA PHE A 35 -3.03 -4.60 7.47
C PHE A 35 -4.17 -5.61 7.35
N ASP A 36 -4.10 -6.49 6.36
CA ASP A 36 -5.15 -7.43 5.96
C ASP A 36 -5.00 -8.83 6.61
N TRP A 37 -4.08 -8.97 7.56
CA TRP A 37 -3.87 -10.20 8.33
C TRP A 37 -4.27 -10.04 9.80
N ALA A 38 -4.52 -11.16 10.49
CA ALA A 38 -4.84 -11.15 11.91
C ALA A 38 -3.61 -10.81 12.75
N ALA A 39 -3.77 -9.87 13.69
CA ALA A 39 -2.76 -9.64 14.73
C ALA A 39 -2.77 -10.80 15.72
N TRP A 40 -1.60 -11.38 16.00
CA TRP A 40 -1.47 -12.46 17.00
C TRP A 40 -1.21 -11.94 18.43
N ALA A 41 -0.92 -10.64 18.58
CA ALA A 41 -0.81 -9.95 19.86
C ALA A 41 -1.25 -8.47 19.73
N PRO A 42 -1.76 -7.82 20.80
CA PRO A 42 -2.25 -6.44 20.73
C PRO A 42 -1.21 -5.41 20.27
N ALA A 43 0.06 -5.56 20.67
CA ALA A 43 1.13 -4.60 20.36
C ALA A 43 1.44 -4.49 18.85
N GLN A 44 1.20 -5.56 18.11
CA GLN A 44 1.49 -5.62 16.68
C GLN A 44 0.64 -4.67 15.85
N SER A 45 -0.57 -4.37 16.29
CA SER A 45 -1.40 -3.42 15.57
C SER A 45 -0.70 -2.08 15.43
N THR A 46 -0.04 -1.61 16.48
CA THR A 46 0.71 -0.35 16.47
C THR A 46 1.98 -0.44 15.61
N GLU A 47 2.77 -1.51 15.78
CA GLU A 47 4.02 -1.71 15.04
C GLU A 47 3.79 -1.82 13.52
N TRP A 48 2.85 -2.68 13.12
CA TRP A 48 2.59 -2.94 11.70
C TRP A 48 1.87 -1.80 11.02
N ARG A 49 0.95 -1.09 11.69
CA ARG A 49 0.27 0.07 11.08
C ARG A 49 1.28 1.14 10.63
N GLY A 50 2.30 1.40 11.44
CA GLY A 50 3.37 2.35 11.07
C GLY A 50 4.08 1.92 9.78
N LEU A 51 4.52 0.66 9.72
CA LEU A 51 5.23 0.13 8.56
C LEU A 51 4.35 0.05 7.30
N VAL A 52 3.10 -0.39 7.43
CA VAL A 52 2.16 -0.51 6.32
C VAL A 52 1.84 0.87 5.75
N THR A 53 1.64 1.87 6.61
CA THR A 53 1.42 3.27 6.20
C THR A 53 2.61 3.79 5.39
N LEU A 54 3.84 3.58 5.87
CA LEU A 54 5.04 4.01 5.15
C LEU A 54 5.14 3.35 3.76
N ARG A 55 4.87 2.04 3.67
CA ARG A 55 4.90 1.30 2.40
C ARG A 55 3.83 1.78 1.42
N ALA A 56 2.62 2.08 1.91
CA ALA A 56 1.54 2.61 1.10
C ALA A 56 1.93 3.97 0.51
N LEU A 57 2.40 4.89 1.34
CA LEU A 57 2.85 6.23 0.92
C LEU A 57 4.00 6.17 -0.08
N GLN A 58 5.02 5.34 0.18
CA GLN A 58 6.13 5.14 -0.75
C GLN A 58 5.65 4.61 -2.11
N THR A 59 4.70 3.66 -2.10
CA THR A 59 4.14 3.08 -3.32
C THR A 59 3.34 4.10 -4.12
N LEU A 60 2.46 4.85 -3.46
CA LEU A 60 1.63 5.88 -4.09
C LEU A 60 2.50 7.02 -4.67
N ARG A 61 3.47 7.51 -3.89
CA ARG A 61 4.43 8.54 -4.34
C ARG A 61 5.24 8.06 -5.54
N ALA A 62 5.76 6.84 -5.49
CA ALA A 62 6.54 6.29 -6.60
C ALA A 62 5.72 6.21 -7.90
N ASN A 63 4.39 6.08 -7.81
CA ASN A 63 3.48 6.06 -8.96
C ASN A 63 2.79 7.42 -9.20
N GLY A 64 3.27 8.51 -8.60
CA GLY A 64 2.77 9.86 -8.85
C GLY A 64 1.34 10.14 -8.39
N ARG A 65 0.84 9.37 -7.41
CA ARG A 65 -0.52 9.55 -6.85
C ARG A 65 -0.61 10.60 -5.75
N ILE A 66 0.51 10.90 -5.10
CA ILE A 66 0.69 11.88 -4.03
C ILE A 66 2.07 12.53 -4.11
#